data_AF-A0A3B9DSH0-F1
#
_entry.id   AF-A0A3B9DSH0-F1
#
_cell.length_a   1.000
_cell.length_b   1.000
_cell.length_c   1.000
_cell.angle_alpha   90.00
_cell.angle_beta   90.00
_cell.angle_gamma   90.00
#
_symmetry.space_group_name_H-M   'P 1'
#
loop_
_entity.id
_entity.type
_entity.pdbx_description
1 polymer ?
#
loop_
_entity_poly.entity_id
_entity_poly.type
_entity_poly.pdbx_seq_one_letter_code
_entity_poly.pdbx_strand_id
1 'polypeptide(L)' 'MYREVFVPVDNSDNSHWAVDRALELCKRSEGRITGNHVYAARLHDVRFRQLETGLPVQFQSAAE' A
#
# COMPACT_ATOMS: atom_id res chain seq x y z
N MET A 1 -8.09 20.81 16.67
CA MET A 1 -7.40 19.51 16.65
C MET A 1 -7.85 18.73 15.41
N TYR A 2 -6.97 17.95 14.77
CA TYR A 2 -7.26 17.26 13.51
C TYR A 2 -8.30 16.15 13.70
N ARG A 3 -9.33 16.11 12.85
CA ARG A 3 -10.39 15.09 12.87
C ARG A 3 -10.31 14.08 11.73
N GLU A 4 -9.56 14.40 10.69
CA GLU A 4 -9.34 13.52 9.54
C GLU A 4 -7.83 13.51 9.28
N VAL A 5 -7.21 12.35 9.46
CA VAL A 5 -5.76 12.16 9.28
C VAL A 5 -5.53 11.12 8.21
N PHE A 6 -4.73 11.47 7.22
CA PHE A 6 -4.35 10.59 6.11
C PHE A 6 -2.94 10.07 6.31
N VAL A 7 -2.76 8.75 6.28
CA VAL A 7 -1.46 8.09 6.54
C VAL A 7 -1.10 7.20 5.36
N PRO A 8 -0.16 7.62 4.49
CA PRO A 8 0.40 6.74 3.50
C PRO A 8 1.29 5.68 4.18
N VAL A 9 1.17 4.43 3.75
CA VAL A 9 1.94 3.29 4.25
C VAL A 9 2.57 2.53 3.10
N ASP A 10 3.74 1.94 3.34
CA ASP A 10 4.54 1.21 2.34
C ASP A 10 5.10 -0.12 2.88
N ASN A 11 4.61 -0.57 4.04
CA ASN A 11 5.07 -1.78 4.74
C ASN A 11 6.52 -1.70 5.27
N SER A 12 7.11 -0.51 5.32
CA SER A 12 8.36 -0.27 6.05
C SER A 12 8.10 -0.02 7.54
N ASP A 13 9.11 -0.26 8.38
CA ASP A 13 9.04 0.08 9.81
C ASP A 13 8.78 1.58 10.03
N ASN A 14 9.31 2.43 9.14
CA ASN A 14 9.05 3.87 9.18
C ASN A 14 7.56 4.19 8.99
N SER A 15 6.87 3.45 8.11
CA SER A 15 5.43 3.63 7.93
C SER A 15 4.62 3.15 9.14
N HIS A 16 5.08 2.12 9.86
CA HIS A 16 4.47 1.73 11.14
C HIS A 16 4.58 2.85 12.18
N TRP A 17 5.73 3.50 12.27
CA TRP A 17 5.92 4.63 13.19
C TRP A 17 5.02 5.83 12.84
N ALA A 18 4.76 6.06 11.55
CA ALA A 18 3.82 7.09 11.11
C ALA A 18 2.38 6.78 11.56
N VAL A 19 1.98 5.51 11.54
CA VAL A 19 0.67 5.06 12.05
C VAL A 19 0.55 5.32 13.56
N ASP A 20 1.58 4.97 14.34
CA ASP A 20 1.59 5.22 15.78
C ASP A 20 1.41 6.71 16.10
N ARG A 21 2.09 7.57 15.34
CA ARG A 21 1.95 9.03 15.52
C ARG A 21 0.57 9.54 15.11
N ALA A 22 -0.02 8.99 14.06
CA ALA A 22 -1.38 9.34 13.65
C ALA A 22 -2.41 8.96 14.72
N LEU A 23 -2.24 7.80 15.38
CA LEU A 23 -3.07 7.38 16.50
C LEU A 23 -2.98 8.37 17.67
N GLU A 24 -1.77 8.78 18.06
CA GLU A 24 -1.57 9.79 19.10
C GLU A 24 -2.26 11.12 18.76
N LEU A 25 -2.17 11.54 17.50
CA LEU A 25 -2.75 12.79 16.99
C LEU A 25 -4.28 12.74 16.90
N CYS A 26 -4.88 11.60 16.57
CA CYS A 26 -6.34 11.45 16.46
C CYS A 26 -7.03 11.13 17.80
N LYS A 27 -6.30 10.58 18.78
CA LYS A 27 -6.88 10.10 20.04
C LYS A 27 -7.63 11.17 20.83
N ARG A 28 -7.16 12.42 20.81
CA ARG A 28 -7.81 13.49 21.61
C ARG A 28 -8.91 14.25 20.85
N SER A 29 -9.20 13.89 19.60
CA SER A 29 -10.19 14.57 18.76
C SER A 29 -11.37 13.70 18.34
N GLU A 30 -11.40 12.43 18.76
CA GLU A 30 -12.34 11.42 18.24
C GLU A 30 -12.35 11.39 16.71
N GLY A 31 -11.19 11.66 16.11
CA GLY A 31 -11.02 11.77 14.67
C GLY A 31 -10.91 10.40 13.98
N ARG A 32 -11.01 10.42 12.66
CA ARG A 32 -10.83 9.27 11.79
C ARG A 32 -9.46 9.30 11.14
N ILE A 33 -8.86 8.12 11.02
CA ILE A 33 -7.63 7.89 10.26
C ILE A 33 -7.97 7.12 9.00
N THR A 34 -7.44 7.57 7.87
CA THR A 34 -7.49 6.86 6.58
C THR A 34 -6.08 6.45 6.19
N GLY A 35 -5.83 5.14 6.16
CA GLY A 35 -4.58 4.57 5.65
C GLY A 35 -4.61 4.39 4.14
N ASN A 36 -3.48 4.60 3.46
CA ASN A 36 -3.36 4.39 2.02
C ASN A 36 -2.03 3.74 1.66
N HIS A 37 -2.10 2.64 0.90
CA HIS A 37 -0.92 2.06 0.27
C HIS A 37 -1.00 2.30 -1.24
N VAL A 38 -0.02 3.01 -1.80
CA VAL A 38 0.05 3.24 -3.24
C VAL A 38 0.94 2.19 -3.87
N TYR A 39 0.37 1.45 -4.81
CA TYR A 39 1.08 0.45 -5.58
C TYR A 39 1.34 0.94 -7.00
N ALA A 40 2.60 1.17 -7.36
CA ALA A 40 2.99 1.56 -8.72
C ALA A 40 3.08 0.32 -9.62
N ALA A 41 1.98 -0.08 -10.25
CA ALA A 41 1.92 -1.29 -11.08
C ALA A 41 2.98 -1.34 -12.20
N ARG A 42 3.33 -0.19 -12.79
CA ARG A 42 4.38 -0.09 -13.84
C ARG A 42 5.77 -0.50 -13.35
N LEU A 43 6.11 -0.26 -12.08
CA LEU A 43 7.42 -0.64 -11.52
C LEU A 43 7.53 -2.15 -11.28
N HIS A 44 6.40 -2.85 -11.28
CA HIS A 44 6.34 -4.27 -11.02
C HIS A 44 6.08 -5.11 -12.27
N ASP A 45 6.00 -4.50 -13.47
CA ASP A 45 5.76 -5.20 -14.74
C ASP A 45 6.77 -6.35 -14.94
N VAL A 46 8.06 -6.09 -14.71
CA VAL A 46 9.11 -7.14 -14.78
C VAL A 46 8.83 -8.28 -13.82
N ARG A 47 8.44 -7.98 -12.58
CA ARG A 47 8.17 -9.02 -11.59
C ARG A 47 6.88 -9.78 -11.88
N PHE A 48 5.86 -9.12 -12.42
CA PHE A 48 4.62 -9.76 -12.84
C PHE A 48 4.83 -10.71 -14.00
N ARG A 49 5.57 -10.31 -15.04
CA ARG A 49 5.91 -11.22 -16.16
C ARG A 49 6.74 -12.42 -15.70
N GLN A 50 7.65 -12.24 -14.74
CA GLN A 50 8.38 -13.37 -14.16
C GLN A 50 7.47 -14.38 -13.44
N LEU A 51 6.41 -13.90 -12.79
CA LEU A 51 5.46 -14.75 -12.05
C LEU A 51 4.36 -15.33 -12.95
N GLU A 52 4.21 -14.80 -14.17
CA GLU A 52 3.18 -15.17 -15.12
C GLU A 52 3.21 -16.66 -15.50
N THR A 53 4.39 -17.26 -15.56
CA THR A 53 4.56 -18.71 -15.78
C THR A 53 3.85 -19.58 -14.73
N GLY A 54 3.57 -19.04 -13.54
CA GLY A 54 2.81 -19.69 -12.49
C GLY A 54 1.29 -19.49 -12.58
N LEU A 55 0.80 -18.68 -13.51
CA LEU A 55 -0.63 -18.42 -13.71
C LEU A 55 -1.26 -19.46 -14.64
N PRO A 56 -2.60 -19.67 -14.58
CA PRO A 56 -3.31 -20.45 -15.59
C PRO A 56 -3.07 -19.94 -17.02
N VAL A 57 -3.08 -20.85 -18.00
CA VAL A 57 -2.72 -20.56 -19.41
C VAL A 57 -3.48 -19.37 -20.01
N GLN A 58 -4.77 -19.18 -19.69
CA GLN A 58 -5.54 -18.04 -20.20
C GLN A 58 -5.05 -16.66 -19.71
N PHE A 59 -4.18 -16.64 -18.70
CA PHE A 59 -3.58 -15.44 -18.12
C PHE A 59 -2.08 -15.33 -18.40
N GLN A 60 -1.53 -16.22 -19.22
CA GLN A 60 -0.17 -16.11 -19.72
C GLN A 60 -0.20 -15.41 -21.09
N SER A 61 0.56 -14.33 -21.22
CA SER A 61 0.81 -13.68 -22.50
C SER A 61 1.58 -14.63 -23.42
N ALA A 62 1.27 -14.58 -24.72
CA ALA A 62 1.93 -15.44 -25.71
C ALA A 62 3.44 -15.16 -25.69
N ALA A 63 4.25 -16.23 -25.65
CA ALA A 63 5.70 -16.09 -25.78
C ALA A 63 6.03 -15.43 -27.12
N GLU A 64 6.67 -14.26 -27.09
CA GLU A 64 7.29 -13.60 -28.25
C GLU A 64 8.46 -14.43 -28.82
#